data_AF-A0A484LHJ2-F1
#
_entry.id   AF-A0A484LHJ2-F1
#
_cell.length_a   1.000
_cell.length_b   1.000
_cell.length_c   1.000
_cell.angle_alpha   90.00
_cell.angle_beta   90.00
_cell.angle_gamma   90.00
#
_symmetry.space_group_name_H-M   'P 1'
#
loop_
_entity.id
_entity.type
_entity.pdbx_description
1 polymer ?
#
loop_
_entity_poly.entity_id
_entity_poly.type
_entity_poly.pdbx_seq_one_letter_code
_entity_poly.pdbx_strand_id
1 'polypeptide(L)'
;MEAVHSFFFLLALGFFFLLWRALVWVWFKPKRFERILKQPGLKGNPYRVLSGDMKDLATMTSDATSKPMNLSDDYIAPRIIPIYLHLINTYGKNCYVWMGPSPMVLITDPGLVKEILHKHNLFQKPQSNPLARKLALGVASLEKDKWEKHRRLINPAFYTEKLKVTMVMYESLRLYPPVADVARRTVEETKVGDIVFPPGVMLSLPILLLHLDILTLRYGVKMQKSSNQAGLMKG
;
A
#
# COMPACT_ATOMS: atom_id res chain seq x y z
N MET A 1 -36.39 18.96 37.68
CA MET A 1 -36.30 19.37 36.26
C MET A 1 -34.87 19.73 35.83
N GLU A 2 -34.06 20.34 36.70
CA GLU A 2 -32.69 20.77 36.36
C GLU A 2 -31.73 19.62 35.98
N ALA A 3 -31.79 18.49 36.69
CA ALA A 3 -30.96 17.32 36.40
C ALA A 3 -31.20 16.74 34.99
N VAL A 4 -32.45 16.81 34.52
CA VAL A 4 -32.83 16.34 33.16
C VAL A 4 -32.25 17.27 32.10
N HIS A 5 -32.32 18.59 32.30
CA HIS A 5 -31.73 19.58 31.39
C HIS A 5 -30.19 19.45 31.33
N SER A 6 -29.54 19.22 32.49
CA SER A 6 -28.10 19.00 32.54
C SER A 6 -27.68 17.72 31.80
N PHE A 7 -28.47 16.65 31.85
CA PHE A 7 -28.18 15.42 31.12
C PHE A 7 -28.27 15.61 29.60
N PHE A 8 -29.32 16.27 29.11
CA PHE A 8 -29.46 16.57 27.68
C PHE A 8 -28.35 17.51 27.16
N PHE A 9 -27.91 18.47 27.98
CA PHE A 9 -26.80 19.34 27.64
C PHE A 9 -25.48 18.57 27.46
N LEU A 10 -25.17 17.62 28.35
CA LEU A 10 -23.98 16.77 28.22
C LEU A 10 -24.04 15.87 26.99
N LEU A 11 -25.21 15.31 26.67
CA LEU A 11 -25.41 14.55 25.43
C LEU A 11 -25.19 15.41 24.18
N ALA A 12 -25.70 16.65 24.18
CA ALA A 12 -25.53 17.57 23.07
C ALA A 12 -24.05 17.96 22.87
N LEU A 13 -23.31 18.21 23.96
CA LEU A 13 -21.86 18.47 23.91
C LEU A 13 -21.09 17.26 23.37
N GLY A 14 -21.44 16.05 23.82
CA GLY A 14 -20.84 14.82 23.31
C GLY A 14 -21.11 14.63 21.82
N PHE A 15 -22.34 14.87 21.37
CA PHE A 15 -22.72 14.81 19.95
C PHE A 15 -21.97 15.84 19.11
N PHE A 16 -21.88 17.09 19.58
CA PHE A 16 -21.11 18.14 18.91
C PHE A 16 -19.62 17.78 18.80
N PHE A 17 -19.03 17.24 19.87
CA PHE A 17 -17.65 16.76 19.85
C PHE A 17 -17.44 15.63 18.84
N LEU A 18 -18.35 14.66 18.77
CA LEU A 18 -18.30 13.57 17.77
C LEU A 18 -18.45 14.09 16.34
N LEU A 19 -19.41 14.99 16.10
CA LEU A 19 -19.61 15.66 14.81
C LEU A 19 -18.35 16.44 14.38
N TRP A 20 -17.77 17.21 15.29
CA TRP A 20 -16.56 17.97 15.01
C TRP A 20 -15.39 17.04 14.68
N ARG A 21 -15.19 15.96 15.45
CA ARG A 21 -14.17 14.95 15.15
C ARG A 21 -14.39 14.27 13.81
N ALA A 22 -15.64 13.95 13.47
CA ALA A 22 -15.99 13.38 12.18
C ALA A 22 -15.68 14.37 11.05
N LEU A 23 -16.03 15.64 11.19
CA LEU A 23 -15.74 16.69 10.21
C LEU A 23 -14.23 16.86 9.99
N VAL A 24 -13.45 16.92 11.07
CA VAL A 24 -11.99 17.00 11.00
C VAL A 24 -11.40 15.77 10.30
N TRP A 25 -11.91 14.58 10.62
CA TRP A 25 -11.43 13.32 10.06
C TRP A 25 -11.82 13.13 8.58
N VAL A 26 -13.05 13.49 8.20
CA VAL A 26 -13.56 13.32 6.83
C VAL A 26 -13.07 14.40 5.89
N TRP A 27 -12.88 15.64 6.34
CA TRP A 27 -12.64 16.79 5.45
C TRP A 27 -11.27 17.45 5.64
N PHE A 28 -10.96 17.90 6.86
CA PHE A 28 -9.75 18.70 7.09
C PHE A 28 -8.47 17.87 7.01
N LYS A 29 -8.46 16.68 7.61
CA LYS A 29 -7.29 15.79 7.65
C LYS A 29 -6.88 15.31 6.25
N PRO A 30 -7.79 14.81 5.39
CA PRO A 30 -7.45 14.43 4.03
C PRO A 30 -6.94 15.61 3.19
N LYS A 31 -7.58 16.79 3.27
CA LYS A 31 -7.10 17.98 2.54
C LYS A 31 -5.70 18.44 2.98
N ARG A 32 -5.35 18.28 4.27
CA ARG A 32 -4.00 18.54 4.75
C ARG A 32 -3.00 17.56 4.14
N PHE A 33 -3.31 16.26 4.16
CA PHE A 33 -2.44 15.25 3.56
C PHE A 33 -2.26 15.45 2.05
N GLU A 34 -3.32 15.78 1.33
CA GLU A 34 -3.26 16.03 -0.11
C GLU A 34 -2.24 17.13 -0.45
N ARG A 35 -2.24 18.24 0.29
CA ARG A 35 -1.28 19.32 0.09
C ARG A 35 0.15 18.86 0.34
N ILE A 36 0.40 18.16 1.45
CA ILE A 36 1.74 17.69 1.82
C ILE A 36 2.28 16.69 0.80
N LEU A 37 1.44 15.78 0.30
CA LEU A 37 1.86 14.78 -0.67
C LEU A 37 2.09 15.38 -2.07
N LYS A 38 1.34 16.41 -2.46
CA LYS A 38 1.55 17.10 -3.75
C LYS A 38 2.80 17.98 -3.78
N GLN A 39 3.22 18.54 -2.65
CA GLN A 39 4.41 19.41 -2.56
C GLN A 39 5.69 18.81 -3.15
N PRO A 40 6.10 17.57 -2.82
CA PRO A 40 7.29 16.93 -3.40
C PRO A 40 7.06 16.41 -4.83
N GLY A 41 5.91 16.69 -5.45
CA GLY A 41 5.60 16.28 -6.82
C GLY A 41 4.97 14.90 -6.97
N LEU A 42 4.52 14.26 -5.87
CA LEU A 42 3.76 13.01 -5.98
C LEU A 42 2.43 13.28 -6.69
N LYS A 43 2.11 12.42 -7.66
CA LYS A 43 0.89 12.51 -8.45
C LYS A 43 -0.17 11.54 -7.92
N GLY A 44 -1.42 11.96 -7.94
CA GLY A 44 -2.56 11.16 -7.48
C GLY A 44 -3.85 11.94 -7.62
N ASN A 45 -4.97 11.24 -7.42
CA ASN A 45 -6.28 11.87 -7.46
C ASN A 45 -6.49 12.86 -6.30
N PRO A 46 -7.31 13.90 -6.50
CA PRO A 46 -7.82 14.70 -5.39
C PRO A 46 -8.69 13.85 -4.48
N TYR A 47 -8.74 14.20 -3.19
CA TYR A 47 -9.51 13.42 -2.24
C TYR A 47 -11.02 13.48 -2.54
N ARG A 48 -11.64 12.30 -2.70
CA ARG A 48 -13.09 12.11 -2.81
C ARG A 48 -13.67 11.72 -1.45
N VAL A 49 -14.70 12.44 -1.02
CA VAL A 49 -15.26 12.34 0.35
C VAL A 49 -15.65 10.89 0.70
N LEU A 50 -15.22 10.45 1.90
CA LEU A 50 -15.46 9.13 2.53
C LEU A 50 -14.83 7.93 1.81
N SER A 51 -15.13 7.74 0.52
CA SER A 51 -14.68 6.55 -0.23
C SER A 51 -13.28 6.71 -0.81
N GLY A 52 -12.82 7.95 -1.07
CA GLY A 52 -11.58 8.16 -1.81
C GLY A 52 -11.67 7.49 -3.19
N ASP A 53 -10.66 6.68 -3.52
CA ASP A 53 -10.60 5.92 -4.76
C ASP A 53 -11.12 4.48 -4.60
N MET A 54 -11.56 4.07 -3.40
CA MET A 54 -11.89 2.67 -3.08
C MET A 54 -12.91 2.02 -4.03
N LYS A 55 -13.90 2.79 -4.49
CA LYS A 55 -14.92 2.27 -5.41
C LYS A 55 -14.30 1.88 -6.75
N ASP A 56 -13.47 2.75 -7.31
CA ASP A 56 -12.79 2.52 -8.57
C ASP A 56 -11.77 1.37 -8.43
N LEU A 57 -11.10 1.28 -7.28
CA LEU A 57 -10.20 0.16 -7.01
C LEU A 57 -10.94 -1.18 -6.91
N ALA A 58 -12.13 -1.18 -6.29
CA ALA A 58 -12.95 -2.38 -6.17
C ALA A 58 -13.49 -2.85 -7.53
N THR A 59 -13.95 -1.92 -8.39
CA THR A 59 -14.40 -2.26 -9.75
C THR A 59 -13.26 -2.80 -10.59
N MET A 60 -12.09 -2.15 -10.60
CA MET A 60 -10.90 -2.64 -11.31
C MET A 60 -10.47 -4.03 -10.85
N THR A 61 -10.55 -4.29 -9.54
CA THR A 61 -10.21 -5.60 -8.98
C THR A 61 -11.22 -6.66 -9.43
N SER A 62 -12.52 -6.36 -9.36
CA SER A 62 -13.58 -7.23 -9.85
C SER A 62 -13.40 -7.55 -11.34
N ASP A 63 -13.16 -6.54 -12.17
CA ASP A 63 -12.96 -6.69 -13.62
C ASP A 63 -11.70 -7.49 -13.99
N ALA A 64 -10.63 -7.35 -13.20
CA ALA A 64 -9.41 -8.13 -13.39
C ALA A 64 -9.60 -9.61 -13.01
N THR A 65 -10.40 -9.87 -11.96
CA THR A 65 -10.67 -11.25 -11.50
C THR A 65 -11.75 -11.97 -12.31
N SER A 66 -12.68 -11.25 -12.94
CA SER A 66 -13.78 -11.82 -13.71
C SER A 66 -13.35 -12.41 -15.06
N LYS A 67 -12.25 -11.91 -15.62
CA LYS A 67 -11.69 -12.44 -16.87
C LYS A 67 -10.94 -13.75 -16.60
N PRO A 68 -11.09 -14.80 -17.43
CA PRO A 68 -10.31 -16.04 -17.27
C PRO A 68 -8.81 -15.75 -17.45
N MET A 69 -7.96 -16.46 -16.71
CA MET A 69 -6.51 -16.32 -16.83
C MET A 69 -6.05 -17.07 -18.06
N ASN A 70 -5.32 -16.41 -18.95
CA ASN A 70 -4.67 -17.10 -20.04
C ASN A 70 -3.44 -17.83 -19.47
N LEU A 71 -3.45 -19.16 -19.51
CA LEU A 71 -2.38 -19.99 -18.93
C LEU A 71 -1.04 -19.84 -19.67
N SER A 72 -1.08 -19.28 -20.87
CA SER A 72 0.08 -19.06 -21.76
C SER A 72 0.79 -17.72 -21.55
N ASP A 73 0.19 -16.80 -20.79
CA ASP A 73 0.76 -15.48 -20.54
C ASP A 73 1.58 -15.48 -19.24
N ASP A 74 2.90 -15.38 -19.36
CA ASP A 74 3.85 -15.20 -18.23
C ASP A 74 3.59 -13.89 -17.42
N TYR A 75 2.67 -13.05 -17.90
CA TYR A 75 2.36 -11.73 -17.35
C TYR A 75 1.17 -11.74 -16.38
N ILE A 76 1.41 -12.26 -15.17
CA ILE A 76 0.38 -12.45 -14.12
C ILE A 76 0.11 -11.14 -13.32
N ALA A 77 0.99 -10.14 -13.44
CA ALA A 77 0.94 -8.89 -12.68
C ALA A 77 -0.41 -8.12 -12.74
N PRO A 78 -1.12 -8.03 -13.88
CA PRO A 78 -2.41 -7.34 -13.96
C PRO A 78 -3.52 -7.98 -13.14
N ARG A 79 -3.36 -9.27 -12.82
CA ARG A 79 -4.34 -10.01 -12.02
C ARG A 79 -4.01 -9.98 -10.54
N ILE A 80 -2.72 -10.07 -10.19
CA ILE A 80 -2.28 -10.05 -8.80
C ILE A 80 -2.38 -8.64 -8.23
N ILE A 81 -2.03 -7.61 -9.01
CA ILE A 81 -2.06 -6.22 -8.54
C ILE A 81 -2.53 -5.21 -9.61
N PRO A 82 -3.81 -5.27 -10.03
CA PRO A 82 -4.36 -4.35 -11.03
C PRO A 82 -4.24 -2.88 -10.63
N ILE A 83 -4.41 -2.59 -9.34
CA ILE A 83 -4.37 -1.25 -8.76
C ILE A 83 -3.02 -0.55 -9.04
N TYR A 84 -1.91 -1.23 -8.77
CA TYR A 84 -0.59 -0.62 -8.94
C TYR A 84 -0.24 -0.40 -10.42
N LEU A 85 -0.62 -1.33 -11.30
CA LEU A 85 -0.40 -1.14 -12.74
C LEU A 85 -1.19 0.06 -13.27
N HIS A 86 -2.46 0.19 -12.86
CA HIS A 86 -3.25 1.35 -13.23
C HIS A 86 -2.62 2.65 -12.73
N LEU A 87 -2.22 2.71 -11.46
CA LEU A 87 -1.63 3.91 -10.86
C LEU A 87 -0.30 4.29 -11.50
N ILE A 88 0.57 3.32 -11.79
CA ILE A 88 1.86 3.56 -12.44
C ILE A 88 1.66 4.02 -13.88
N ASN A 89 0.70 3.45 -14.62
CA ASN A 89 0.41 3.87 -15.98
C ASN A 89 -0.20 5.28 -16.06
N THR A 90 -1.04 5.65 -15.09
CA THR A 90 -1.74 6.94 -15.09
C THR A 90 -0.87 8.07 -14.55
N TYR A 91 -0.18 7.84 -13.43
CA TYR A 91 0.54 8.89 -12.69
C TYR A 91 2.07 8.75 -12.77
N GLY A 92 2.58 7.60 -13.21
CA GLY A 92 4.00 7.29 -13.21
C GLY A 92 4.47 6.67 -11.89
N LYS A 93 5.80 6.61 -11.75
CA LYS A 93 6.44 6.13 -10.52
C LYS A 93 6.16 7.07 -9.35
N ASN A 94 6.10 6.51 -8.14
CA ASN A 94 5.92 7.26 -6.89
C ASN A 94 4.65 8.12 -6.89
N CYS A 95 3.50 7.47 -6.80
CA CYS A 95 2.18 8.09 -6.81
C CYS A 95 1.41 7.79 -5.52
N TYR A 96 0.27 8.43 -5.31
CA TYR A 96 -0.59 8.16 -4.15
C TYR A 96 -2.04 7.94 -4.55
N VAL A 97 -2.75 7.18 -3.71
CA VAL A 97 -4.15 6.80 -3.87
C VAL A 97 -4.89 6.94 -2.53
N TRP A 98 -6.18 7.21 -2.56
CA TRP A 98 -7.00 7.37 -1.36
C TRP A 98 -7.68 6.07 -0.94
N MET A 99 -7.27 5.55 0.22
CA MET A 99 -7.93 4.45 0.90
C MET A 99 -8.91 5.03 1.93
N GLY A 100 -10.10 5.39 1.44
CA GLY A 100 -11.03 6.22 2.20
C GLY A 100 -10.39 7.57 2.56
N PRO A 101 -10.47 8.05 3.82
CA PRO A 101 -9.83 9.31 4.24
C PRO A 101 -8.33 9.21 4.52
N SER A 102 -7.71 8.02 4.35
CA SER A 102 -6.28 7.83 4.56
C SER A 102 -5.55 7.68 3.23
N PRO A 103 -4.47 8.44 2.98
CA PRO A 103 -3.69 8.28 1.76
C PRO A 103 -2.77 7.06 1.88
N MET A 104 -2.60 6.37 0.76
CA MET A 104 -1.63 5.32 0.53
C MET A 104 -0.67 5.75 -0.57
N VAL A 105 0.62 5.83 -0.26
CA VAL A 105 1.67 6.24 -1.18
C VAL A 105 2.38 4.99 -1.68
N LEU A 106 2.41 4.83 -3.00
CA LEU A 106 3.11 3.75 -3.67
C LEU A 106 4.56 4.15 -3.92
N ILE A 107 5.51 3.41 -3.35
CA ILE A 107 6.95 3.70 -3.50
C ILE A 107 7.60 2.60 -4.32
N THR A 108 8.01 2.95 -5.52
CA THR A 108 8.58 2.01 -6.51
C THR A 108 10.08 2.16 -6.68
N ASP A 109 10.70 3.16 -6.05
CA ASP A 109 12.14 3.37 -6.10
C ASP A 109 12.86 2.41 -5.13
N PRO A 110 13.74 1.51 -5.62
CA PRO A 110 14.48 0.57 -4.78
C PRO A 110 15.30 1.25 -3.66
N GLY A 111 15.85 2.44 -3.92
CA GLY A 111 16.62 3.20 -2.93
C GLY A 111 15.75 3.64 -1.76
N LEU A 112 14.58 4.22 -2.06
CA LEU A 112 13.61 4.65 -1.04
C LEU A 112 13.00 3.45 -0.30
N VAL A 113 12.70 2.36 -1.01
CA VAL A 113 12.20 1.11 -0.40
C VAL A 113 13.22 0.57 0.59
N LYS A 114 14.50 0.49 0.21
CA LYS A 114 15.58 0.02 1.09
C LYS A 114 15.71 0.89 2.34
N GLU A 115 15.61 2.21 2.19
CA GLU A 115 15.65 3.15 3.31
C GLU A 115 14.49 2.93 4.29
N ILE A 116 13.26 2.83 3.79
CA ILE A 116 12.05 2.60 4.59
C ILE A 116 12.13 1.26 5.34
N LEU A 117 12.61 0.22 4.67
CA LEU A 117 12.74 -1.11 5.27
C LEU A 117 13.87 -1.17 6.32
N HIS A 118 14.94 -0.40 6.16
CA HIS A 118 15.97 -0.26 7.20
C HIS A 118 15.43 0.46 8.45
N LYS A 119 14.70 1.56 8.24
CA LYS A 119 14.14 2.40 9.32
C LYS A 119 12.84 1.84 9.92
N HIS A 120 12.80 0.53 10.19
CA HIS A 120 11.64 -0.19 10.72
C HIS A 120 11.07 0.35 12.06
N ASN A 121 11.85 1.13 12.82
CA ASN A 121 11.36 1.78 14.04
C ASN A 121 10.40 2.95 13.76
N LEU A 122 10.64 3.70 12.68
CA LEU A 122 9.83 4.84 12.24
C LEU A 122 8.64 4.40 11.37
N PHE A 123 8.83 3.30 10.66
CA PHE A 123 7.84 2.69 9.78
C PHE A 123 7.31 1.39 10.38
N GLN A 124 6.21 1.48 11.11
CA GLN A 124 5.58 0.32 11.75
C GLN A 124 4.67 -0.42 10.76
N LYS A 125 4.34 -1.67 11.06
CA LYS A 125 3.37 -2.42 10.26
C LYS A 125 1.99 -1.79 10.46
N PRO A 126 1.10 -1.77 9.45
CA PRO A 126 -0.25 -1.28 9.64
C PRO A 126 -0.91 -2.04 10.78
N GLN A 127 -1.46 -1.33 11.76
CA GLN A 127 -2.17 -1.96 12.86
C GLN A 127 -3.37 -2.72 12.31
N SER A 128 -3.27 -4.05 12.33
CA SER A 128 -4.35 -4.97 11.98
C SER A 128 -5.50 -4.86 12.99
N ASN A 129 -6.74 -5.06 12.51
CA ASN A 129 -7.93 -5.13 13.36
C ASN A 129 -7.66 -6.08 14.54
N PRO A 130 -8.04 -5.73 15.79
CA PRO A 130 -7.84 -6.59 16.96
C PRO A 130 -8.20 -8.07 16.76
N LEU A 131 -9.24 -8.37 15.96
CA LEU A 131 -9.63 -9.72 15.58
C LEU A 131 -8.65 -10.39 14.61
N ALA A 132 -8.29 -9.71 13.53
CA ALA A 132 -7.31 -10.21 12.56
C ALA A 132 -5.91 -10.37 13.20
N ARG A 133 -5.57 -9.56 14.19
CA ARG A 133 -4.34 -9.67 14.99
C ARG A 133 -4.29 -10.95 15.83
N LYS A 134 -5.44 -11.45 16.29
CA LYS A 134 -5.52 -12.73 17.01
C LYS A 134 -5.44 -13.95 16.08
N LEU A 135 -5.85 -13.80 14.83
CA LEU A 135 -5.81 -14.89 13.83
C LEU A 135 -4.46 -15.00 13.13
N ALA A 136 -3.75 -13.89 12.95
CA ALA A 136 -2.44 -13.83 12.31
C ALA A 136 -1.29 -13.74 13.33
N LEU A 137 -1.15 -14.70 14.25
CA LEU A 137 -0.11 -14.72 15.30
C LEU A 137 1.32 -15.06 14.81
N GLY A 138 1.56 -15.05 13.50
CA GLY A 138 2.87 -15.37 12.92
C GLY A 138 3.89 -14.23 13.06
N VAL A 139 5.17 -14.54 12.83
CA VAL A 139 6.29 -13.56 12.81
C VAL A 139 6.03 -12.38 11.86
N ALA A 140 5.22 -12.59 10.82
CA ALA A 140 4.81 -11.54 9.89
C ALA A 140 4.05 -10.38 10.56
N SER A 141 3.34 -10.60 11.68
CA SER A 141 2.55 -9.57 12.37
C SER A 141 3.20 -9.01 13.64
N LEU A 142 4.18 -9.72 14.22
CA LEU A 142 4.87 -9.30 15.44
C LEU A 142 5.79 -8.09 15.19
N GLU A 143 5.88 -7.21 16.19
CA GLU A 143 6.76 -6.04 16.19
C GLU A 143 7.75 -6.09 17.37
N LYS A 144 8.90 -5.42 17.19
CA LYS A 144 9.96 -5.19 18.21
C LYS A 144 10.44 -6.49 18.88
N ASP A 145 10.60 -6.49 20.20
CA ASP A 145 11.20 -7.57 21.01
C ASP A 145 10.54 -8.94 20.81
N LYS A 146 9.23 -8.97 20.53
CA LYS A 146 8.51 -10.22 20.25
C LYS A 146 8.95 -10.83 18.93
N TRP A 147 9.15 -9.99 17.91
CA TRP A 147 9.65 -10.44 16.60
C TRP A 147 11.09 -10.95 16.70
N GLU A 148 11.96 -10.24 17.42
CA GLU A 148 13.36 -10.64 17.59
C GLU A 148 13.48 -12.01 18.27
N LYS A 149 12.70 -12.23 19.35
CA LYS A 149 12.66 -13.53 20.05
C LYS A 149 12.21 -14.66 19.12
N HIS A 150 11.13 -14.47 18.35
CA HIS A 150 10.64 -15.51 17.45
C HIS A 150 11.60 -15.75 16.28
N ARG A 151 12.21 -14.70 15.71
CA ARG A 151 13.18 -14.82 14.63
C ARG A 151 14.45 -15.54 15.09
N ARG A 152 14.92 -15.28 16.31
CA ARG A 152 16.06 -15.99 16.90
C ARG A 152 15.83 -17.50 16.99
N LEU A 153 14.61 -17.92 17.34
CA LEU A 153 14.25 -19.34 17.45
C LEU A 153 14.13 -20.02 16.08
N ILE A 154 13.71 -19.29 15.05
CA ILE A 154 13.46 -19.85 13.71
C ILE A 154 14.73 -19.85 12.83
N ASN A 155 15.62 -18.86 13.00
CA ASN A 155 16.82 -18.72 12.17
C ASN A 155 17.70 -19.99 12.05
N PRO A 156 17.88 -20.84 13.09
CA PRO A 156 18.68 -22.05 12.98
C PRO A 156 18.19 -23.09 11.95
N ALA A 157 16.93 -23.00 11.53
CA ALA A 157 16.37 -23.85 10.48
C ALA A 157 16.76 -23.38 9.06
N PHE A 158 17.26 -22.15 8.91
CA PHE A 158 17.57 -21.51 7.62
C PHE A 158 19.07 -21.27 7.41
N TYR A 159 19.94 -22.00 8.11
CA TYR A 159 21.38 -21.93 7.86
C TYR A 159 21.76 -22.55 6.51
N THR A 160 22.75 -21.96 5.85
CA THR A 160 23.18 -22.31 4.49
C THR A 160 23.55 -23.78 4.33
N GLU A 161 24.12 -24.39 5.38
CA GLU A 161 24.46 -25.82 5.43
C GLU A 161 23.23 -26.75 5.27
N LYS A 162 22.05 -26.25 5.66
CA LYS A 162 20.76 -26.96 5.51
C LYS A 162 20.03 -26.63 4.21
N LEU A 163 20.50 -25.62 3.47
CA LEU A 163 19.87 -25.11 2.24
C LEU A 163 20.73 -25.49 1.03
N LYS A 164 20.63 -26.74 0.57
CA LYS A 164 21.40 -27.23 -0.60
C LYS A 164 20.94 -26.68 -1.97
N VAL A 165 19.86 -25.90 -2.02
CA VAL A 165 19.20 -25.49 -3.28
C VAL A 165 18.98 -23.97 -3.35
N THR A 166 19.95 -23.19 -2.88
CA THR A 166 19.84 -21.72 -2.75
C THR A 166 19.58 -21.00 -4.07
N MET A 167 20.26 -21.37 -5.16
CA MET A 167 20.12 -20.67 -6.44
C MET A 167 18.70 -20.78 -7.03
N VAL A 168 18.14 -22.00 -7.07
CA VAL A 168 16.78 -22.25 -7.57
C VAL A 168 15.75 -21.61 -6.63
N MET A 169 16.00 -21.65 -5.32
CA MET A 169 15.13 -21.02 -4.33
C MET A 169 15.10 -19.50 -4.47
N TYR A 170 16.24 -18.84 -4.67
CA TYR A 170 16.29 -17.39 -4.91
C TYR A 170 15.58 -16.99 -6.19
N GLU A 171 15.77 -17.75 -7.28
CA GLU A 171 15.10 -17.46 -8.55
C GLU A 171 13.58 -17.67 -8.46
N SER A 172 13.15 -18.69 -7.73
CA SER A 172 11.74 -18.93 -7.44
C SER A 172 11.12 -17.80 -6.61
N LEU A 173 11.83 -17.31 -5.58
CA LEU A 173 11.39 -16.15 -4.77
C LEU A 173 11.40 -14.83 -5.56
N ARG A 174 12.25 -14.73 -6.60
CA ARG A 174 12.28 -13.59 -7.52
C ARG A 174 11.07 -13.60 -8.45
N LEU A 175 10.74 -14.74 -9.05
CA LEU A 175 9.63 -14.87 -9.99
C LEU A 175 8.26 -14.91 -9.29
N TYR A 176 8.18 -15.58 -8.14
CA TYR A 176 6.96 -15.78 -7.37
C TYR A 176 7.21 -15.40 -5.91
N PRO A 177 7.37 -14.10 -5.59
CA PRO A 177 7.57 -13.68 -4.22
C PRO A 177 6.34 -14.07 -3.39
N PRO A 178 6.52 -14.74 -2.23
CA PRO A 178 5.42 -15.16 -1.37
C PRO A 178 4.66 -13.96 -0.77
N VAL A 179 5.25 -12.77 -0.82
CA VAL A 179 4.65 -11.51 -0.37
C VAL A 179 4.69 -10.51 -1.53
N ALA A 180 3.51 -10.21 -2.09
CA ALA A 180 3.37 -9.34 -3.24
C ALA A 180 3.52 -7.84 -2.90
N ASP A 181 3.11 -7.45 -1.69
CA ASP A 181 3.15 -6.08 -1.18
C ASP A 181 3.56 -6.06 0.30
N VAL A 182 4.38 -5.08 0.66
CA VAL A 182 4.67 -4.77 2.05
C VAL A 182 4.20 -3.37 2.38
N ALA A 183 3.17 -3.29 3.22
CA ALA A 183 2.68 -2.03 3.74
C ALA A 183 3.41 -1.61 5.03
N ARG A 184 3.59 -0.30 5.17
CA ARG A 184 4.14 0.38 6.36
C ARG A 184 3.31 1.61 6.70
N ARG A 185 3.33 2.05 7.95
CA ARG A 185 2.65 3.27 8.41
C ARG A 185 3.66 4.17 9.13
N THR A 186 3.61 5.46 8.84
CA THR A 186 4.37 6.47 9.57
C THR A 186 3.75 6.72 10.94
N VAL A 187 4.56 6.62 11.99
CA VAL A 187 4.13 6.93 13.37
C VAL A 187 4.40 8.38 13.70
N GLU A 188 5.53 8.88 13.22
CA GLU A 188 6.02 10.24 13.42
C GLU A 188 6.32 10.88 12.07
N GLU A 189 6.44 12.21 12.05
CA GLU A 189 6.84 12.92 10.84
C GLU A 189 8.26 12.51 10.45
N THR A 190 8.41 11.93 9.26
CA THR A 190 9.69 11.33 8.83
C THR A 190 10.01 11.73 7.40
N LYS A 191 11.26 12.16 7.17
CA LYS A 191 11.81 12.40 5.84
C LYS A 191 12.40 11.12 5.26
N VAL A 192 12.03 10.81 4.01
CA VAL A 192 12.59 9.71 3.20
C VAL A 192 12.91 10.27 1.83
N GLY A 193 14.18 10.18 1.43
CA GLY A 193 14.67 10.98 0.29
C GLY A 193 14.32 12.46 0.45
N ASP A 194 13.66 13.05 -0.54
CA ASP A 194 13.20 14.45 -0.51
C ASP A 194 11.74 14.63 -0.04
N ILE A 195 11.08 13.56 0.36
CA ILE A 195 9.67 13.57 0.74
C ILE A 195 9.53 13.56 2.27
N VAL A 196 8.74 14.49 2.80
CA VAL A 196 8.35 14.52 4.22
C VAL A 196 6.99 13.85 4.37
N PHE A 197 6.96 12.73 5.09
CA PHE A 197 5.72 12.01 5.36
C PHE A 197 5.18 12.36 6.75
N PRO A 198 3.97 12.93 6.85
CA PRO A 198 3.32 13.19 8.13
C PRO A 198 2.86 11.87 8.79
N PRO A 199 2.56 11.88 10.09
CA PRO A 199 2.10 10.69 10.80
C PRO A 199 0.75 10.18 10.27
N GLY A 200 0.64 8.86 10.14
CA GLY A 200 -0.57 8.17 9.70
C GLY A 200 -0.68 7.90 8.20
N VAL A 201 0.31 8.28 7.40
CA VAL A 201 0.38 7.93 5.97
C VAL A 201 0.72 6.44 5.82
N MET A 202 0.02 5.76 4.93
CA MET A 202 0.36 4.38 4.57
C MET A 202 1.34 4.40 3.40
N LEU A 203 2.44 3.69 3.53
CA LEU A 203 3.42 3.47 2.47
C LEU A 203 3.26 2.04 1.98
N SER A 204 3.12 1.87 0.68
CA SER A 204 3.03 0.59 0.01
C SER A 204 4.30 0.34 -0.80
N LEU A 205 4.91 -0.80 -0.53
CA LEU A 205 6.16 -1.24 -1.13
C LEU A 205 5.84 -2.49 -1.96
N PRO A 206 5.60 -2.34 -3.28
CA PRO A 206 5.19 -3.45 -4.14
C PRO A 206 6.39 -4.33 -4.46
N ILE A 207 6.67 -5.30 -3.58
CA ILE A 207 7.79 -6.24 -3.72
C ILE A 207 7.74 -6.96 -5.06
N LEU A 208 6.55 -7.39 -5.49
CA LEU A 208 6.36 -8.06 -6.78
C LEU A 208 6.83 -7.19 -7.95
N LEU A 209 6.48 -5.90 -7.96
CA LEU A 209 6.89 -4.98 -9.03
C LEU A 209 8.38 -4.67 -9.01
N LEU A 210 9.02 -4.72 -7.84
CA LEU A 210 10.47 -4.55 -7.72
C LEU A 210 11.25 -5.77 -8.22
N HIS A 211 10.72 -6.99 -8.01
CA HIS A 211 11.40 -8.24 -8.40
C HIS A 211 11.21 -8.59 -9.88
N LEU A 212 10.07 -8.23 -10.48
CA LEU A 212 9.78 -8.46 -11.91
C LEU A 212 10.57 -7.54 -12.87
N ASP A 213 11.33 -6.59 -12.30
CA ASP A 213 12.19 -5.60 -12.93
C ASP A 213 11.52 -4.68 -13.98
N ILE A 214 11.82 -3.39 -13.86
CA ILE A 214 11.33 -2.26 -14.68
C ILE A 214 11.62 -2.43 -16.18
N LEU A 215 12.49 -3.36 -16.56
CA LEU A 215 12.81 -3.67 -17.95
C LEU A 215 11.62 -4.31 -18.69
N THR A 216 10.87 -5.25 -18.10
CA THR A 216 9.71 -5.87 -18.76
C THR A 216 8.55 -4.88 -18.95
N LEU A 217 8.32 -3.98 -17.99
CA LEU A 217 7.29 -2.94 -18.10
C LEU A 217 7.57 -1.93 -19.22
N ARG A 218 8.85 -1.60 -19.49
CA ARG A 218 9.20 -0.76 -20.66
C ARG A 218 8.87 -1.44 -22.00
N TYR A 219 9.00 -2.75 -22.10
CA TYR A 219 8.66 -3.51 -23.31
C TYR A 219 7.14 -3.76 -23.44
N GLY A 220 6.44 -4.09 -22.35
CA GLY A 220 4.99 -4.30 -22.34
C GLY A 220 4.19 -3.03 -22.66
N VAL A 221 4.58 -1.87 -22.11
CA VAL A 221 3.94 -0.58 -22.43
C VAL A 221 4.17 -0.17 -23.89
N LYS A 222 5.33 -0.48 -24.48
CA LYS A 222 5.59 -0.25 -25.92
C LYS A 222 4.69 -1.13 -26.80
N MET A 223 4.49 -2.40 -26.44
CA MET A 223 3.62 -3.32 -27.19
C MET A 223 2.15 -2.89 -27.15
N GLN A 224 1.66 -2.44 -26.00
CA GLN A 224 0.26 -2.01 -25.87
C GLN A 224 -0.03 -0.69 -26.60
N LYS A 225 0.95 0.24 -26.66
CA LYS A 225 0.85 1.47 -27.45
C LYS A 225 0.92 1.20 -28.96
N SER A 226 1.77 0.26 -29.38
CA SER A 226 1.91 -0.18 -30.78
C SER A 226 0.67 -0.94 -31.27
N SER A 227 0.09 -1.81 -30.43
CA SER A 227 -1.14 -2.55 -30.75
C SER A 227 -2.36 -1.64 -30.90
N ASN A 228 -2.51 -0.64 -30.01
CA ASN A 228 -3.61 0.32 -30.12
C ASN A 228 -3.47 1.26 -31.34
N GLN A 229 -2.25 1.61 -31.76
CA GLN A 229 -2.04 2.39 -33.00
C GLN A 229 -2.26 1.55 -34.27
N ALA A 230 -1.94 0.26 -34.24
CA ALA A 230 -2.18 -0.65 -35.36
C ALA A 230 -3.68 -0.95 -35.57
N GLY A 231 -4.50 -0.90 -34.52
CA GLY A 231 -5.96 -1.01 -34.61
C GLY A 231 -6.66 0.24 -35.18
N LEU A 232 -6.07 1.42 -35.01
CA LEU A 232 -6.60 2.69 -35.52
C LEU A 232 -6.29 2.95 -37.00
N MET A 233 -5.34 2.22 -37.60
CA MET A 233 -4.99 2.31 -39.03
C MET A 233 -5.74 1.27 -39.90
N LYS A 234 -6.63 0.47 -39.29
CA LYS A 234 -7.43 -0.58 -39.96
C LYS A 234 -8.94 -0.37 -39.83
N GLY A 235 -9.37 0.85 -39.49
CA GLY A 235 -10.78 1.26 -39.46
C GLY A 235 -11.09 2.23 -40.57
#